data_AF-A0A0D0QDA4-F1
#
_entry.id   AF-A0A0D0QDA4-F1
#
_cell.length_a   1.000
_cell.length_b   1.000
_cell.length_c   1.000
_cell.angle_alpha   90.00
_cell.angle_beta   90.00
_cell.angle_gamma   90.00
#
_symmetry.space_group_name_H-M   'P 1'
#
loop_
_entity.id
_entity.type
_entity.pdbx_description
1 polymer ?
#
loop_
_entity_poly.entity_id
_entity_poly.type
_entity_poly.pdbx_seq_one_letter_code
_entity_poly.pdbx_strand_id
1 'polypeptide(L)'
;MTRILLILAVMASPAAAETRYICWRGEGGFTMTGEFSFPDSLAAADLVTEADVTAFRIEGWRDGEPLGSWNLSDRTADTTWLLSYAPRQGRFLLGGDSGLYQAWNANGMVDDCGDPGFGFNAGNAGQDVCVDGVFRADSTIAWDTPLLTYGAPRDPLSCDNAPLMSKARG
;
A
#
# COMPACT_ATOMS: atom_id res chain seq x y z
N MET A 1 43.56 32.13 -26.03
CA MET A 1 43.01 32.06 -24.66
C MET A 1 41.79 31.14 -24.69
N THR A 2 41.79 30.24 -23.71
CA THR A 2 40.96 29.05 -23.51
C THR A 2 39.48 29.36 -23.28
N ARG A 3 38.58 28.45 -23.67
CA ARG A 3 37.64 27.75 -22.76
C ARG A 3 36.72 26.81 -23.54
N ILE A 4 37.04 25.52 -23.52
CA ILE A 4 36.10 24.45 -23.85
C ILE A 4 35.32 24.15 -22.56
N LEU A 5 34.02 24.40 -22.57
CA LEU A 5 33.10 23.99 -21.49
C LEU A 5 32.79 22.51 -21.69
N LEU A 6 33.27 21.63 -20.79
CA LEU A 6 32.76 20.26 -20.70
C LEU A 6 31.46 20.29 -19.89
N ILE A 7 30.35 19.97 -20.53
CA ILE A 7 29.07 19.68 -19.87
C ILE A 7 29.13 18.21 -19.44
N LEU A 8 29.29 17.95 -18.13
CA LEU A 8 29.07 16.61 -17.58
C LEU A 8 27.56 16.35 -17.52
N ALA A 9 27.04 15.57 -18.46
CA ALA A 9 25.71 14.98 -18.34
C ALA A 9 25.79 13.86 -17.27
N VAL A 10 25.26 14.14 -16.08
CA VAL A 10 25.03 13.11 -15.06
C VAL A 10 23.91 12.21 -15.57
N MET A 11 24.27 11.01 -16.02
CA MET A 11 23.31 9.96 -16.32
C MET A 11 22.72 9.50 -14.99
N ALA A 12 21.55 10.00 -14.61
CA ALA A 12 20.80 9.48 -13.49
C ALA A 12 20.32 8.07 -13.87
N SER A 13 21.02 7.03 -13.41
CA SER A 13 20.51 5.67 -13.47
C SER A 13 19.21 5.60 -12.66
N PRO A 14 18.17 4.89 -13.13
CA PRO A 14 16.99 4.65 -12.30
C PRO A 14 17.47 4.01 -11.00
N ALA A 15 17.10 4.61 -9.86
CA ALA A 15 17.37 4.01 -8.56
C ALA A 15 16.69 2.64 -8.54
N ALA A 16 17.45 1.59 -8.27
CA ALA A 16 16.91 0.25 -8.16
C ALA A 16 15.93 0.21 -6.98
N ALA A 17 14.71 -0.29 -7.24
CA ALA A 17 13.61 -0.26 -6.30
C ALA A 17 12.95 -1.64 -6.19
N GLU A 18 12.78 -2.10 -4.95
CA GLU A 18 12.10 -3.33 -4.62
C GLU A 18 10.61 -2.99 -4.60
N THR A 19 9.83 -3.74 -5.37
CA THR A 19 8.37 -3.58 -5.42
C THR A 19 7.72 -4.78 -4.79
N ARG A 20 6.82 -4.50 -3.85
CA ARG A 20 6.09 -5.50 -3.08
C ARG A 20 4.60 -5.31 -3.30
N TYR A 21 3.88 -6.42 -3.26
CA TYR A 21 2.43 -6.44 -3.46
C TYR A 21 1.71 -6.84 -2.20
N ILE A 22 0.54 -6.27 -1.98
CA ILE A 22 -0.29 -6.48 -0.80
C ILE A 22 -1.53 -7.25 -1.26
N CYS A 23 -2.00 -8.18 -0.44
CA CYS A 23 -3.39 -8.63 -0.53
C CYS A 23 -3.94 -8.83 0.87
N TRP A 24 -5.09 -8.24 1.10
CA TRP A 24 -5.82 -8.27 2.35
C TRP A 24 -7.24 -8.77 2.06
N ARG A 25 -7.75 -9.63 2.94
CA ARG A 25 -9.11 -10.15 2.90
C ARG A 25 -9.82 -9.68 4.15
N GLY A 26 -10.85 -8.87 3.96
CA GLY A 26 -11.79 -8.51 4.99
C GLY A 26 -12.92 -9.52 5.12
N GLU A 27 -13.84 -9.23 6.02
CA GLU A 27 -15.15 -9.88 6.08
C GLU A 27 -16.08 -9.35 4.96
N GLY A 28 -17.29 -9.91 4.85
CA GLY A 28 -18.36 -9.31 4.05
C GLY A 28 -18.11 -9.24 2.53
N GLY A 29 -17.16 -10.03 2.03
CA GLY A 29 -16.75 -10.05 0.62
C GLY A 29 -15.71 -9.00 0.26
N PHE A 30 -15.19 -8.24 1.22
CA PHE A 30 -14.20 -7.19 0.98
C PHE A 30 -12.80 -7.74 0.78
N THR A 31 -12.09 -7.18 -0.20
CA THR A 31 -10.66 -7.41 -0.39
C THR A 31 -9.97 -6.10 -0.75
N MET A 32 -8.66 -6.08 -0.53
CA MET A 32 -7.80 -4.99 -0.95
C MET A 32 -6.50 -5.58 -1.46
N THR A 33 -6.00 -5.02 -2.55
CA THR A 33 -4.67 -5.28 -3.09
C THR A 33 -3.94 -3.96 -3.13
N GLY A 34 -2.62 -4.04 -3.17
CA GLY A 34 -1.80 -2.86 -3.28
C GLY A 34 -0.43 -3.19 -3.81
N GLU A 35 0.32 -2.14 -4.07
CA GLU A 35 1.71 -2.21 -4.44
C GLU A 35 2.46 -1.04 -3.81
N PHE A 36 3.70 -1.28 -3.45
CA PHE A 36 4.57 -0.23 -2.95
C PHE A 36 6.02 -0.52 -3.30
N SER A 37 6.79 0.57 -3.43
CA SER A 37 8.18 0.51 -3.84
C SER A 37 9.07 1.28 -2.86
N PHE A 38 10.26 0.76 -2.61
CA PHE A 38 11.29 1.38 -1.78
C PHE A 38 12.70 1.02 -2.32
N PRO A 39 13.77 1.73 -1.96
CA PRO A 39 15.13 1.43 -2.46
C PRO A 39 15.59 0.00 -2.17
N ASP A 40 16.21 -0.67 -3.15
CA ASP A 40 16.73 -2.06 -3.00
C ASP A 40 17.68 -2.23 -1.81
N SER A 41 18.42 -1.17 -1.45
CA SER A 41 19.34 -1.19 -0.30
C SER A 41 18.62 -1.45 1.03
N LEU A 42 17.29 -1.30 1.08
CA LEU A 42 16.46 -1.57 2.25
C LEU A 42 15.78 -2.95 2.21
N ALA A 43 15.98 -3.76 1.16
CA ALA A 43 15.35 -5.09 1.05
C ALA A 43 15.71 -6.05 2.21
N ALA A 44 16.87 -5.84 2.84
CA ALA A 44 17.31 -6.56 4.04
C ALA A 44 17.24 -5.71 5.33
N ALA A 45 16.61 -4.53 5.32
CA ALA A 45 16.45 -3.70 6.51
C ALA A 45 15.48 -4.34 7.52
N ASP A 46 15.54 -3.87 8.77
CA ASP A 46 14.58 -4.26 9.82
C ASP A 46 13.23 -3.56 9.64
N LEU A 47 13.28 -2.33 9.15
CA LEU A 47 12.13 -1.44 9.01
C LEU A 47 12.29 -0.57 7.76
N VAL A 48 11.19 -0.45 7.02
CA VAL A 48 10.94 0.55 5.99
C VAL A 48 9.79 1.41 6.51
N THR A 49 9.98 2.72 6.50
CA THR A 49 9.01 3.71 6.99
C THR A 49 8.32 4.45 5.85
N GLU A 50 7.34 5.29 6.16
CA GLU A 50 6.71 6.18 5.17
C GLU A 50 7.73 7.06 4.41
N ALA A 51 8.86 7.42 5.02
CA ALA A 51 9.88 8.27 4.41
C ALA A 51 10.72 7.56 3.35
N ASP A 52 10.73 6.22 3.37
CA ASP A 52 11.53 5.39 2.48
C ASP A 52 10.77 4.97 1.21
N VAL A 53 9.45 5.12 1.21
CA VAL A 53 8.57 4.66 0.14
C VAL A 53 8.50 5.68 -0.99
N THR A 54 8.74 5.22 -2.21
CA THR A 54 8.78 6.05 -3.42
C THR A 54 7.51 5.94 -4.26
N ALA A 55 6.75 4.86 -4.09
CA ALA A 55 5.43 4.67 -4.68
C ALA A 55 4.57 3.81 -3.75
N PHE A 56 3.28 4.12 -3.67
CA PHE A 56 2.30 3.31 -2.95
C PHE A 56 0.93 3.48 -3.59
N ARG A 57 0.20 2.38 -3.74
CA ARG A 57 -1.19 2.35 -4.18
C ARG A 57 -1.93 1.21 -3.51
N ILE A 58 -3.19 1.46 -3.17
CA ILE A 58 -4.17 0.44 -2.79
C ILE A 58 -5.43 0.60 -3.62
N GLU A 59 -6.13 -0.51 -3.80
CA GLU A 59 -7.43 -0.58 -4.44
C GLU A 59 -8.30 -1.56 -3.66
N GLY A 60 -9.59 -1.29 -3.59
CA GLY A 60 -10.55 -2.07 -2.83
C GLY A 60 -11.59 -2.72 -3.73
N TRP A 61 -12.07 -3.89 -3.30
CA TRP A 61 -13.11 -4.63 -3.97
C TRP A 61 -14.14 -5.17 -2.98
N ARG A 62 -15.36 -5.41 -3.47
CA ARG A 62 -16.38 -6.21 -2.80
C ARG A 62 -16.93 -7.24 -3.78
N ASP A 63 -16.81 -8.52 -3.46
CA ASP A 63 -17.29 -9.62 -4.30
C ASP A 63 -16.76 -9.55 -5.75
N GLY A 64 -15.54 -8.99 -5.92
CA GLY A 64 -14.88 -8.80 -7.21
C GLY A 64 -15.17 -7.47 -7.90
N GLU A 65 -16.13 -6.68 -7.44
CA GLU A 65 -16.44 -5.36 -7.99
C GLU A 65 -15.55 -4.27 -7.37
N PRO A 66 -14.94 -3.37 -8.16
CA PRO A 66 -14.08 -2.32 -7.64
C PRO A 66 -14.88 -1.30 -6.83
N LEU A 67 -14.34 -0.92 -5.68
CA LEU A 67 -14.92 0.08 -4.77
C LEU A 67 -14.24 1.44 -4.90
N GLY A 68 -12.92 1.46 -5.10
CA GLY A 68 -12.13 2.67 -5.12
C GLY A 68 -10.65 2.39 -4.98
N SER A 69 -9.83 3.44 -5.04
CA SER A 69 -8.37 3.34 -4.92
C SER A 69 -7.80 4.60 -4.29
N TRP A 70 -6.58 4.49 -3.77
CA TRP A 70 -5.80 5.62 -3.29
C TRP A 70 -4.31 5.43 -3.58
N ASN A 71 -3.63 6.52 -3.96
CA ASN A 71 -2.21 6.54 -4.27
C ASN A 71 -1.47 7.55 -3.41
N LEU A 72 -0.16 7.32 -3.20
CA LEU A 72 0.71 8.27 -2.51
C LEU A 72 0.77 9.64 -3.21
N SER A 73 0.59 9.69 -4.53
CA SER A 73 0.51 10.94 -5.30
C SER A 73 -0.72 11.78 -4.96
N ASP A 74 -1.77 11.16 -4.42
CA ASP A 74 -3.04 11.80 -4.07
C ASP A 74 -3.01 12.33 -2.62
N ARG A 75 -1.88 12.14 -1.91
CA ARG A 75 -1.69 12.59 -0.53
C ARG A 75 -1.79 14.12 -0.44
N THR A 76 -2.59 14.59 0.50
CA THR A 76 -2.65 16.00 0.91
C THR A 76 -1.98 16.20 2.27
N ALA A 77 -1.89 17.45 2.73
CA ALA A 77 -1.35 17.77 4.05
C ALA A 77 -2.14 17.12 5.21
N ASP A 78 -3.43 16.87 5.00
CA ASP A 78 -4.35 16.33 6.00
C ASP A 78 -4.50 14.80 5.89
N THR A 79 -3.93 14.18 4.85
CA THR A 79 -4.04 12.74 4.64
C THR A 79 -3.28 11.97 5.70
N THR A 80 -3.99 11.15 6.47
CA THR A 80 -3.35 10.19 7.37
C THR A 80 -2.57 9.16 6.55
N TRP A 81 -1.27 9.05 6.85
CA TRP A 81 -0.34 8.16 6.19
C TRP A 81 0.62 7.56 7.21
N LEU A 82 0.56 6.24 7.40
CA LEU A 82 1.49 5.48 8.23
C LEU A 82 1.91 4.21 7.49
N LEU A 83 3.21 3.96 7.42
CA LEU A 83 3.74 2.72 6.88
C LEU A 83 4.94 2.29 7.71
N SER A 84 4.81 1.15 8.39
CA SER A 84 5.90 0.44 9.06
C SER A 84 5.96 -0.98 8.53
N TYR A 85 6.91 -1.25 7.64
CA TYR A 85 7.08 -2.54 6.95
C TYR A 85 8.37 -3.21 7.39
N ALA A 86 8.35 -4.54 7.60
CA ALA A 86 9.53 -5.33 7.93
C ALA A 86 9.95 -6.19 6.73
N PRO A 87 10.90 -5.74 5.89
CA PRO A 87 11.27 -6.41 4.63
C PRO A 87 11.67 -7.87 4.81
N ARG A 88 12.50 -8.17 5.81
CA ARG A 88 12.94 -9.54 6.13
C ARG A 88 11.81 -10.49 6.49
N GLN A 89 10.70 -9.96 6.99
CA GLN A 89 9.55 -10.75 7.42
C GLN A 89 8.44 -10.77 6.36
N GLY A 90 8.54 -9.95 5.31
CA GLY A 90 7.51 -9.86 4.28
C GLY A 90 6.14 -9.44 4.81
N ARG A 91 6.10 -8.60 5.85
CA ARG A 91 4.86 -8.18 6.49
C ARG A 91 4.93 -6.76 7.04
N PHE A 92 3.77 -6.13 7.18
CA PHE A 92 3.65 -4.88 7.92
C PHE A 92 3.70 -5.17 9.42
N LEU A 93 4.28 -4.25 10.18
CA LEU A 93 4.32 -4.36 11.62
C LEU A 93 2.91 -4.14 12.19
N LEU A 94 2.53 -5.02 13.11
CA LEU A 94 1.31 -4.92 13.88
C LEU A 94 1.65 -4.39 15.26
N GLY A 95 0.76 -3.58 15.82
CA GLY A 95 0.96 -2.96 17.12
C GLY A 95 1.91 -1.75 17.07
N GLY A 96 1.63 -0.79 17.94
CA GLY A 96 2.39 0.46 18.09
C GLY A 96 1.83 1.25 19.26
N ASP A 97 2.60 2.20 19.78
CA ASP A 97 2.24 2.92 21.02
C ASP A 97 0.91 3.70 20.91
N SER A 98 0.52 4.09 19.70
CA SER A 98 -0.74 4.78 19.40
C SER A 98 -1.96 3.85 19.31
N GLY A 99 -1.76 2.54 19.18
CA GLY A 99 -2.82 1.57 18.86
C GLY A 99 -3.31 1.62 17.40
N LEU A 100 -2.78 2.50 16.56
CA LEU A 100 -3.00 2.55 15.10
C LEU A 100 -1.66 2.32 14.42
N TYR A 101 -1.51 1.22 13.68
CA TYR A 101 -0.23 0.81 13.10
C TYR A 101 -0.19 0.84 11.57
N GLN A 102 -1.33 0.82 10.87
CA GLN A 102 -1.43 1.23 9.47
C GLN A 102 -2.59 2.21 9.30
N ALA A 103 -2.39 3.22 8.46
CA ALA A 103 -3.36 4.27 8.21
C ALA A 103 -3.09 4.84 6.82
N TRP A 104 -3.76 4.30 5.81
CA TRP A 104 -3.57 4.62 4.41
C TRP A 104 -4.81 5.35 3.93
N ASN A 105 -4.76 6.69 3.98
CA ASN A 105 -5.93 7.54 3.72
C ASN A 105 -7.13 7.17 4.62
N ALA A 106 -6.84 6.82 5.88
CA ALA A 106 -7.84 6.52 6.90
C ALA A 106 -7.24 6.74 8.30
N ASN A 107 -7.80 7.67 9.09
CA ASN A 107 -7.29 8.13 10.40
C ASN A 107 -7.51 7.18 11.60
N GLY A 108 -7.93 5.94 11.36
CA GLY A 108 -8.26 4.98 12.42
C GLY A 108 -9.66 5.14 13.04
N MET A 109 -10.32 6.29 12.84
CA MET A 109 -11.79 6.41 12.91
C MET A 109 -12.43 6.11 11.55
N VAL A 110 -11.62 6.12 10.48
CA VAL A 110 -11.96 5.58 9.16
C VAL A 110 -13.09 6.37 8.48
N ASP A 111 -13.15 7.67 8.78
CA ASP A 111 -14.18 8.60 8.34
C ASP A 111 -13.63 9.73 7.43
N ASP A 112 -12.34 9.66 7.06
CA ASP A 112 -11.61 10.71 6.33
C ASP A 112 -10.98 10.25 5.00
N CYS A 113 -11.40 9.11 4.44
CA CYS A 113 -10.82 8.62 3.19
C CYS A 113 -11.22 9.38 1.90
N GLY A 114 -11.96 10.47 2.04
CA GLY A 114 -12.49 11.27 0.92
C GLY A 114 -13.82 10.74 0.36
N ASP A 115 -14.55 11.61 -0.34
CA ASP A 115 -15.81 11.31 -1.02
C ASP A 115 -15.81 11.96 -2.43
N PRO A 116 -15.68 11.17 -3.52
CA PRO A 116 -15.43 9.73 -3.52
C PRO A 116 -14.02 9.40 -3.01
N GLY A 117 -13.81 8.21 -2.44
CA GLY A 117 -12.52 7.87 -1.86
C GLY A 117 -12.39 6.44 -1.34
N PHE A 118 -11.14 6.03 -1.10
CA PHE A 118 -10.82 4.72 -0.54
C PHE A 118 -9.67 4.83 0.46
N GLY A 119 -9.76 4.07 1.54
CA GLY A 119 -8.72 4.02 2.55
C GLY A 119 -8.69 2.68 3.27
N PHE A 120 -7.59 2.43 3.98
CA PHE A 120 -7.41 1.25 4.80
C PHE A 120 -6.73 1.63 6.11
N ASN A 121 -7.14 1.02 7.20
CA ASN A 121 -6.49 1.18 8.49
C ASN A 121 -6.39 -0.16 9.20
N ALA A 122 -5.41 -0.22 10.09
CA ALA A 122 -5.18 -1.34 10.96
C ALA A 122 -4.74 -0.83 12.33
N GLY A 123 -5.55 -1.12 13.34
CA GLY A 123 -5.36 -0.67 14.72
C GLY A 123 -5.90 -1.69 15.72
N ASN A 124 -5.85 -1.38 17.02
CA ASN A 124 -6.28 -2.29 18.09
C ASN A 124 -7.77 -2.68 17.99
N ALA A 125 -8.59 -1.91 17.28
CA ALA A 125 -10.00 -2.18 17.05
C ALA A 125 -10.24 -3.19 15.90
N GLY A 126 -9.29 -3.37 14.99
CA GLY A 126 -9.46 -4.21 13.81
C GLY A 126 -8.65 -3.72 12.61
N GLN A 127 -8.83 -4.40 11.49
CA GLN A 127 -8.38 -3.96 10.18
C GLN A 127 -9.57 -3.90 9.24
N ASP A 128 -9.69 -2.82 8.48
CA ASP A 128 -10.88 -2.52 7.70
C ASP A 128 -10.62 -1.44 6.64
N VAL A 129 -11.64 -1.23 5.80
CA VAL A 129 -11.63 -0.23 4.74
C VAL A 129 -12.59 0.92 4.99
N CYS A 130 -12.22 2.08 4.49
CA CYS A 130 -13.09 3.24 4.29
C CYS A 130 -13.46 3.33 2.81
N VAL A 131 -14.73 3.63 2.52
CA VAL A 131 -15.18 3.88 1.15
C VAL A 131 -16.11 5.10 1.15
N ASP A 132 -15.78 6.10 0.35
CA ASP A 132 -16.52 7.36 0.20
C ASP A 132 -16.81 8.05 1.55
N GLY A 133 -15.77 8.19 2.38
CA GLY A 133 -15.83 8.80 3.70
C GLY A 133 -16.58 7.97 4.75
N VAL A 134 -16.96 6.73 4.41
CA VAL A 134 -17.74 5.86 5.28
C VAL A 134 -16.97 4.60 5.65
N PHE A 135 -16.75 4.46 6.95
CA PHE A 135 -16.27 3.24 7.56
C PHE A 135 -17.12 2.02 7.20
N ARG A 136 -16.49 0.96 6.68
CA ARG A 136 -17.16 -0.32 6.38
C ARG A 136 -16.93 -1.32 7.50
N ALA A 137 -17.77 -1.24 8.54
CA ALA A 137 -17.73 -2.16 9.67
C ALA A 137 -17.94 -3.65 9.29
N ASP A 138 -18.61 -3.92 8.16
CA ASP A 138 -18.79 -5.26 7.62
C ASP A 138 -17.53 -5.83 6.95
N SER A 139 -16.47 -5.03 6.80
CA SER A 139 -15.16 -5.46 6.30
C SER A 139 -14.18 -5.87 7.41
N THR A 140 -14.48 -5.54 8.67
CA THR A 140 -13.53 -5.62 9.78
C THR A 140 -13.10 -7.05 10.11
N ILE A 141 -11.79 -7.25 10.25
CA ILE A 141 -11.17 -8.49 10.76
C ILE A 141 -10.38 -8.22 12.04
N ALA A 142 -9.93 -9.30 12.69
CA ALA A 142 -9.11 -9.22 13.89
C ALA A 142 -7.83 -8.40 13.68
N TRP A 143 -7.52 -7.52 14.64
CA TRP A 143 -6.40 -6.59 14.58
C TRP A 143 -5.04 -7.30 14.46
N ASP A 144 -4.88 -8.49 15.02
CA ASP A 144 -3.62 -9.24 14.99
C ASP A 144 -3.44 -10.08 13.72
N THR A 145 -4.34 -9.98 12.75
CA THR A 145 -4.22 -10.67 11.46
C THR A 145 -2.96 -10.19 10.73
N PRO A 146 -2.02 -11.07 10.33
CA PRO A 146 -0.83 -10.65 9.60
C PRO A 146 -1.18 -9.98 8.26
N LEU A 147 -0.69 -8.76 8.06
CA LEU A 147 -0.75 -8.08 6.76
C LEU A 147 0.53 -8.41 5.98
N LEU A 148 0.41 -9.31 5.01
CA LEU A 148 1.53 -9.90 4.29
C LEU A 148 1.82 -9.18 2.97
N THR A 149 3.05 -9.32 2.49
CA THR A 149 3.45 -8.85 1.16
C THR A 149 4.04 -9.95 0.31
N TYR A 150 4.04 -9.71 -0.99
CA TYR A 150 4.37 -10.71 -2.00
C TYR A 150 5.27 -10.11 -3.08
N GLY A 151 6.03 -10.97 -3.76
CA GLY A 151 6.92 -10.56 -4.86
C GLY A 151 6.22 -10.41 -6.21
N ALA A 152 4.92 -10.67 -6.30
CA ALA A 152 4.12 -10.55 -7.52
C ALA A 152 2.68 -10.11 -7.20
N PRO A 153 1.97 -9.48 -8.16
CA PRO A 153 0.57 -9.09 -8.00
C PRO A 153 -0.33 -10.26 -7.58
N ARG A 154 -1.39 -9.93 -6.84
CA ARG A 154 -2.38 -10.89 -6.33
C ARG A 154 -3.72 -10.72 -7.01
N ASP A 155 -4.42 -11.83 -7.18
CA ASP A 155 -5.81 -11.82 -7.65
C ASP A 155 -6.68 -11.13 -6.61
N PRO A 156 -7.47 -10.10 -6.96
CA PRO A 156 -8.25 -9.35 -6.00
C PRO A 156 -9.39 -10.17 -5.38
N LEU A 157 -9.88 -11.24 -6.02
CA LEU A 157 -10.96 -12.07 -5.48
C LEU A 157 -10.41 -13.16 -4.54
N SER A 158 -9.32 -13.81 -4.93
CA SER A 158 -8.79 -14.95 -4.16
C SER A 158 -7.62 -14.60 -3.23
N CYS A 159 -6.90 -13.50 -3.46
CA CYS A 159 -5.58 -13.21 -2.90
C CYS A 159 -4.50 -14.25 -3.25
N ASP A 160 -4.73 -15.11 -4.24
CA ASP A 160 -3.70 -16.00 -4.79
C ASP A 160 -2.84 -15.26 -5.83
N ASN A 161 -1.92 -15.97 -6.49
CA ASN A 161 -1.19 -15.41 -7.63
C ASN A 161 -2.18 -14.88 -8.68
N ALA A 162 -2.06 -13.61 -9.07
CA ALA A 162 -2.86 -13.07 -10.17
C ALA A 162 -2.62 -13.91 -11.44
N PRO A 163 -3.67 -14.27 -12.21
CA PRO A 163 -3.48 -14.95 -13.46
C PRO A 163 -2.61 -14.09 -14.38
N LEU A 164 -1.52 -14.68 -14.89
CA LEU A 164 -0.70 -14.03 -15.91
C LEU A 164 -1.60 -13.79 -17.12
N MET A 165 -1.96 -12.53 -17.38
CA MET A 165 -2.62 -12.12 -18.60
C MET A 165 -1.70 -12.45 -19.77
N SER A 166 -1.90 -13.61 -20.39
CA SER A 166 -1.27 -13.92 -21.67
C SER A 166 -1.81 -12.90 -22.67
N LYS A 167 -0.93 -12.07 -23.22
CA LYS A 167 -1.26 -11.13 -24.30
C LYS A 167 -2.09 -11.87 -25.35
N ALA A 168 -3.37 -11.54 -25.47
CA ALA A 168 -4.14 -11.90 -26.64
C ALA A 168 -3.44 -11.26 -27.84
N ARG A 169 -2.85 -12.11 -28.70
CA ARG A 169 -2.38 -11.68 -30.01
C ARG A 169 -3.62 -11.33 -30.83
N GLY A 170 -3.82 -10.03 -31.06
CA GLY A 170 -4.54 -9.51 -32.22
C GLY A 170 -3.54 -9.07 -33.26
#